data_AF-A0A800A3Q1-F1
#
_entry.id   AF-A0A800A3Q1-F1
#
_cell.length_a   1.000
_cell.length_b   1.000
_cell.length_c   1.000
_cell.angle_alpha   90.00
_cell.angle_beta   90.00
_cell.angle_gamma   90.00
#
_symmetry.space_group_name_H-M   'P 1'
#
loop_
_entity.id
_entity.type
_entity.pdbx_description
1 polymer ?
#
loop_
_entity_poly.entity_id
_entity_poly.type
_entity_poly.pdbx_seq_one_letter_code
_entity_poly.pdbx_strand_id
1 'polypeptide(L)'
;IARTAGKLNDTNIIEIGPGPGGLTRALLDAGAARVVAVEHDHRCVAALAELQDAYPDRLEIIEADALETDVTALVLAPRRVVANLPYNIATPLLLGWLRRITDFEGLTLMFQKEVAERLAAEPRGKSYGRLSIITQWLAEVRFQFNISKEAFTPPPKIASSVVTLTPRPTPLAPAEWESLEKVTAQAFGQRRKMLRSSLKSLNLDFAALGIEPTARAEELSVEQFCSIARTTG
;
A
#
# COMPACT_ATOMS: atom_id res chain seq x y z
N ILE A 1 2.87 12.65 -9.99
CA ILE A 1 2.03 11.77 -9.14
C ILE A 1 0.62 11.67 -9.71
N ALA A 2 -0.16 12.76 -9.77
CA ALA A 2 -1.52 12.73 -10.35
C ALA A 2 -1.60 12.03 -11.73
N ARG A 3 -0.70 12.36 -12.66
CA ARG A 3 -0.65 11.73 -13.99
C ARG A 3 -0.40 10.21 -14.00
N THR A 4 0.20 9.65 -12.95
CA THR A 4 0.46 8.20 -12.87
C THR A 4 -0.68 7.45 -12.18
N ALA A 5 -1.70 8.15 -11.66
CA ALA A 5 -2.80 7.54 -10.91
C ALA A 5 -3.90 6.91 -11.79
N GLY A 6 -3.69 6.87 -13.11
CA GLY A 6 -4.64 6.37 -14.08
C GLY A 6 -5.56 7.47 -14.59
N LYS A 7 -6.74 7.08 -15.11
CA LYS A 7 -7.78 8.04 -15.52
C LYS A 7 -8.46 8.57 -14.26
N LEU A 8 -8.45 9.89 -14.08
CA LEU A 8 -9.07 10.55 -12.92
C LEU A 8 -10.45 11.13 -13.22
N ASN A 9 -10.75 11.37 -14.50
CA ASN A 9 -12.08 11.76 -14.94
C ASN A 9 -13.10 10.74 -14.42
N ASP A 10 -14.22 11.25 -13.89
CA ASP A 10 -15.31 10.45 -13.32
C ASP A 10 -14.89 9.54 -12.14
N THR A 11 -13.70 9.75 -11.56
CA THR A 11 -13.18 8.99 -10.42
C THR A 11 -13.05 9.87 -9.19
N ASN A 12 -13.53 9.38 -8.05
CA ASN A 12 -13.36 10.05 -6.77
C ASN A 12 -12.00 9.70 -6.16
N ILE A 13 -11.30 10.68 -5.61
CA ILE A 13 -9.96 10.50 -5.08
C ILE A 13 -9.97 10.68 -3.58
N ILE A 14 -9.36 9.71 -2.89
CA ILE A 14 -9.01 9.80 -1.48
C ILE A 14 -7.55 10.26 -1.42
N GLU A 15 -7.31 11.41 -0.80
CA GLU A 15 -5.96 11.90 -0.50
C GLU A 15 -5.73 11.86 1.02
N ILE A 16 -4.63 11.26 1.46
CA ILE A 16 -4.24 11.24 2.88
C ILE A 16 -3.06 12.16 3.08
N GLY A 17 -3.16 13.07 4.05
CA GLY A 17 -2.12 14.04 4.37
C GLY A 17 -1.84 14.99 3.20
N PRO A 18 -2.83 15.78 2.74
CA PRO A 18 -2.65 16.76 1.67
C PRO A 18 -1.57 17.81 1.99
N GLY A 19 -1.28 18.05 3.27
CA GLY A 19 -0.32 19.05 3.71
C GLY A 19 -0.67 20.44 3.15
N PRO A 20 0.24 21.12 2.41
CA PRO A 20 -0.05 22.43 1.81
C PRO A 20 -0.90 22.36 0.52
N GLY A 21 -1.33 21.18 0.07
CA GLY A 21 -2.26 21.02 -1.05
C GLY A 21 -1.66 20.97 -2.44
N GLY A 22 -0.34 20.79 -2.56
CA GLY A 22 0.33 20.71 -3.86
C GLY A 22 -0.14 19.51 -4.69
N LEU A 23 -0.35 18.36 -4.06
CA LEU A 23 -0.89 17.18 -4.73
C LEU A 23 -2.41 17.32 -4.96
N THR A 24 -3.15 17.85 -3.98
CA THR A 24 -4.59 18.19 -4.10
C THR A 24 -4.89 19.01 -5.35
N ARG A 25 -4.16 20.13 -5.55
CA ARG A 25 -4.29 20.98 -6.76
C ARG A 25 -4.03 20.18 -8.04
N ALA A 26 -2.93 19.41 -8.05
CA ALA A 26 -2.57 18.60 -9.21
C ALA A 26 -3.61 17.50 -9.54
N LEU A 27 -4.34 16.97 -8.55
CA LEU A 27 -5.43 16.01 -8.75
C LEU A 27 -6.67 16.67 -9.34
N LEU A 28 -7.05 17.85 -8.82
CA LEU A 28 -8.16 18.65 -9.33
C LEU A 28 -7.91 19.10 -10.78
N ASP A 29 -6.70 19.60 -11.07
CA ASP A 29 -6.27 20.02 -12.41
C ASP A 29 -6.21 18.85 -13.39
N ALA A 30 -5.90 17.65 -12.91
CA ALA A 30 -5.88 16.43 -13.71
C ALA A 30 -7.28 15.84 -13.97
N GLY A 31 -8.35 16.49 -13.51
CA GLY A 31 -9.73 16.13 -13.84
C GLY A 31 -10.41 15.17 -12.87
N ALA A 32 -9.89 15.00 -11.65
CA ALA A 32 -10.57 14.21 -10.61
C ALA A 32 -12.03 14.66 -10.42
N ALA A 33 -12.98 13.73 -10.40
CA ALA A 33 -14.40 14.08 -10.25
C ALA A 33 -14.64 14.79 -8.91
N ARG A 34 -14.10 14.21 -7.84
CA ARG A 34 -14.06 14.76 -6.48
C ARG A 34 -12.76 14.33 -5.81
N VAL A 35 -12.21 15.16 -4.95
CA VAL A 35 -11.10 14.85 -4.06
C VAL A 35 -11.61 15.01 -2.62
N VAL A 36 -11.48 13.95 -1.83
CA VAL A 36 -11.72 14.00 -0.39
C VAL A 36 -10.38 13.79 0.30
N ALA A 37 -9.92 14.82 0.99
CA ALA A 37 -8.63 14.85 1.64
C ALA A 37 -8.80 14.67 3.15
N VAL A 38 -8.09 13.72 3.75
CA VAL A 38 -8.06 13.52 5.21
C VAL A 38 -6.75 14.06 5.76
N GLU A 39 -6.85 15.03 6.66
CA GLU A 39 -5.71 15.71 7.28
C GLU A 39 -5.90 15.76 8.80
N HIS A 40 -4.82 15.53 9.55
CA HIS A 40 -4.84 15.55 11.01
C HIS A 40 -4.31 16.88 11.56
N ASP A 41 -3.40 17.55 10.85
CA ASP A 41 -2.88 18.85 11.29
C ASP A 41 -3.85 19.98 10.95
N HIS A 42 -4.54 20.50 11.97
CA HIS A 42 -5.46 21.63 11.86
C HIS A 42 -4.88 22.83 11.09
N ARG A 43 -3.56 23.08 11.19
CA ARG A 43 -2.91 24.20 10.47
C ARG A 43 -2.87 23.95 8.97
N CYS A 44 -2.70 22.71 8.55
CA CYS A 44 -2.78 22.31 7.14
C CYS A 44 -4.22 22.38 6.64
N VAL A 45 -5.20 21.94 7.44
CA VAL A 45 -6.63 22.09 7.11
C VAL A 45 -6.98 23.55 6.85
N ALA A 46 -6.59 24.46 7.76
CA ALA A 46 -6.83 25.90 7.59
C ALA A 46 -6.16 26.46 6.32
N ALA A 47 -4.95 26.01 5.99
CA ALA A 47 -4.25 26.43 4.78
C ALA A 47 -4.91 25.96 3.47
N LEU A 48 -5.77 24.94 3.54
CA LEU A 48 -6.49 24.38 2.39
C LEU A 48 -7.89 25.00 2.22
N ALA A 49 -8.37 25.81 3.16
CA ALA A 49 -9.72 26.38 3.14
C ALA A 49 -10.01 27.18 1.84
N GLU A 50 -9.10 28.08 1.45
CA GLU A 50 -9.24 28.85 0.21
C GLU A 50 -9.29 27.95 -1.04
N LEU A 51 -8.58 26.81 -1.01
CA LEU A 51 -8.63 25.85 -2.11
C LEU A 51 -9.98 25.13 -2.15
N GLN A 52 -10.54 24.78 -0.99
CA GLN A 52 -11.88 24.20 -0.92
C GLN A 52 -12.95 25.16 -1.42
N ASP A 53 -12.88 26.44 -1.05
CA ASP A 53 -13.80 27.49 -1.51
C ASP A 53 -13.73 27.69 -3.02
N ALA A 54 -12.56 27.48 -3.64
CA ALA A 54 -12.39 27.53 -5.09
C ALA A 54 -12.97 26.29 -5.82
N TYR A 55 -13.20 25.19 -5.10
CA TYR A 55 -13.67 23.90 -5.64
C TYR A 55 -14.81 23.29 -4.78
N PRO A 56 -15.90 24.01 -4.51
CA PRO A 56 -16.88 23.65 -3.47
C PRO A 56 -17.58 22.30 -3.70
N ASP A 57 -17.74 21.88 -4.96
CA ASP A 57 -18.37 20.59 -5.32
C ASP A 57 -17.35 19.47 -5.60
N ARG A 58 -16.05 19.81 -5.64
CA ARG A 58 -14.99 18.91 -6.10
C ARG A 58 -13.91 18.65 -5.07
N LEU A 59 -13.82 19.45 -4.00
CA LEU A 59 -12.88 19.25 -2.90
C LEU A 59 -13.64 19.25 -1.58
N GLU A 60 -13.34 18.26 -0.75
CA GLU A 60 -13.73 18.22 0.65
C GLU A 60 -12.52 17.88 1.50
N ILE A 61 -12.32 18.62 2.59
CA ILE A 61 -11.24 18.42 3.55
C ILE A 61 -11.87 17.96 4.86
N ILE A 62 -11.42 16.81 5.35
CA ILE A 62 -11.88 16.20 6.58
C ILE A 62 -10.73 16.22 7.58
N GLU A 63 -10.95 16.93 8.68
CA GLU A 63 -10.01 16.96 9.81
C GLU A 63 -10.19 15.70 10.67
N ALA A 64 -9.33 14.68 10.48
CA ALA A 64 -9.41 13.40 11.19
C ALA A 64 -8.08 12.63 11.16
N ASP A 65 -7.92 11.66 12.06
CA ASP A 65 -6.86 10.65 11.96
C ASP A 65 -7.22 9.63 10.87
N ALA A 66 -6.37 9.53 9.85
CA ALA A 66 -6.53 8.59 8.75
C ALA A 66 -6.53 7.11 9.19
N LEU A 67 -5.85 6.75 10.29
CA LEU A 67 -5.85 5.38 10.82
C LEU A 67 -7.18 4.99 11.45
N GLU A 68 -7.97 5.96 11.89
CA GLU A 68 -9.28 5.76 12.53
C GLU A 68 -10.44 6.00 11.55
N THR A 69 -10.15 6.45 10.33
CA THR A 69 -11.15 6.87 9.35
C THR A 69 -11.43 5.78 8.30
N ASP A 70 -12.70 5.38 8.17
CA ASP A 70 -13.13 4.56 7.03
C ASP A 70 -13.36 5.42 5.77
N VAL A 71 -12.30 5.59 4.99
CA VAL A 71 -12.34 6.34 3.72
C VAL A 71 -13.31 5.76 2.68
N THR A 72 -13.70 4.49 2.81
CA THR A 72 -14.69 3.88 1.92
C THR A 72 -16.13 4.27 2.29
N ALA A 73 -16.37 4.75 3.51
CA ALA A 73 -17.65 5.34 3.87
C ALA A 73 -17.79 6.78 3.37
N LEU A 74 -16.66 7.49 3.24
CA LEU A 74 -16.61 8.92 2.92
C LEU A 74 -16.65 9.21 1.41
N VAL A 75 -16.12 8.29 0.60
CA VAL A 75 -15.92 8.53 -0.84
C VAL A 75 -16.58 7.43 -1.63
N LEU A 76 -17.57 7.72 -2.48
CA LEU A 76 -18.27 6.71 -3.27
C LEU A 76 -17.38 6.12 -4.38
N ALA A 77 -17.65 4.87 -4.77
CA ALA A 77 -17.03 4.26 -5.94
C ALA A 77 -17.57 4.90 -7.25
N PRO A 78 -16.77 4.92 -8.35
CA PRO A 78 -15.39 4.47 -8.45
C PRO A 78 -14.43 5.38 -7.68
N ARG A 79 -13.46 4.77 -6.98
CA ARG A 79 -12.54 5.50 -6.11
C ARG A 79 -11.11 5.00 -6.17
N ARG A 80 -10.17 5.93 -6.03
CA ARG A 80 -8.72 5.65 -5.98
C ARG A 80 -8.12 6.35 -4.77
N VAL A 81 -7.06 5.77 -4.21
CA VAL A 81 -6.24 6.47 -3.21
C VAL A 81 -5.04 7.08 -3.92
N VAL A 82 -4.83 8.38 -3.78
CA VAL A 82 -3.63 9.05 -4.29
C VAL A 82 -3.06 9.92 -3.20
N ALA A 83 -1.92 9.52 -2.63
CA ALA A 83 -1.43 10.13 -1.41
C ALA A 83 0.09 10.18 -1.31
N ASN A 84 0.58 11.26 -0.71
CA ASN A 84 1.91 11.35 -0.12
C ASN A 84 1.81 10.93 1.35
N LEU A 85 1.98 9.64 1.63
CA LEU A 85 1.69 9.11 2.96
C LEU A 85 2.72 9.58 4.00
N PRO A 86 2.29 10.04 5.18
CA PRO A 86 3.20 10.23 6.31
C PRO A 86 3.87 8.89 6.66
N TYR A 87 5.20 8.88 6.71
CA TYR A 87 5.97 7.63 6.70
C TYR A 87 5.72 6.72 7.91
N ASN A 88 5.37 7.29 9.07
CA ASN A 88 5.08 6.56 10.30
C ASN A 88 3.76 5.76 10.25
N ILE A 89 2.80 6.17 9.41
CA ILE A 89 1.47 5.53 9.30
C ILE A 89 1.25 4.85 7.94
N ALA A 90 2.17 5.04 6.98
CA ALA A 90 2.00 4.59 5.60
C ALA A 90 1.81 3.06 5.46
N THR A 91 2.60 2.26 6.20
CA THR A 91 2.49 0.79 6.13
C THR A 91 1.21 0.26 6.78
N PRO A 92 0.81 0.69 7.99
CA PRO A 92 -0.49 0.34 8.56
C PRO A 92 -1.68 0.70 7.66
N LEU A 93 -1.71 1.92 7.10
CA LEU A 93 -2.76 2.34 6.15
C LEU A 93 -2.82 1.43 4.94
N LEU A 94 -1.67 1.16 4.31
CA LEU A 94 -1.60 0.26 3.16
C LEU A 94 -2.14 -1.14 3.50
N LEU A 95 -1.76 -1.72 4.63
CA LEU A 95 -2.25 -3.04 5.05
C LEU A 95 -3.78 -3.01 5.29
N GLY A 96 -4.31 -1.94 5.87
CA GLY A 96 -5.75 -1.74 6.02
C GLY A 96 -6.48 -1.69 4.68
N TRP A 97 -5.95 -0.94 3.71
CA TRP A 97 -6.53 -0.88 2.36
C TRP A 97 -6.38 -2.19 1.59
N LEU A 98 -5.28 -2.93 1.76
CA LEU A 98 -5.09 -4.23 1.11
C LEU A 98 -6.15 -5.25 1.58
N ARG A 99 -6.57 -5.22 2.85
CA ARG A 99 -7.68 -6.07 3.33
C ARG A 99 -9.00 -5.81 2.60
N ARG A 100 -9.19 -4.60 2.07
CA ARG A 100 -10.38 -4.16 1.33
C ARG A 100 -10.02 -3.70 -0.08
N ILE A 101 -9.01 -4.32 -0.70
CA ILE A 101 -8.38 -3.80 -1.93
C ILE A 101 -9.37 -3.67 -3.10
N THR A 102 -10.40 -4.50 -3.12
CA THR A 102 -11.47 -4.52 -4.14
C THR A 102 -12.42 -3.34 -4.04
N ASP A 103 -12.40 -2.58 -2.93
CA ASP A 103 -13.19 -1.36 -2.77
C ASP A 103 -12.59 -0.18 -3.56
N PHE A 104 -11.36 -0.33 -4.06
CA PHE A 104 -10.62 0.69 -4.80
C PHE A 104 -10.37 0.23 -6.23
N GLU A 105 -10.23 1.17 -7.17
CA GLU A 105 -9.75 0.85 -8.52
C GLU A 105 -8.21 0.85 -8.63
N GLY A 106 -7.54 1.48 -7.66
CA GLY A 106 -6.09 1.68 -7.70
C GLY A 106 -5.60 2.59 -6.59
N LEU A 107 -4.37 2.35 -6.17
CA LEU A 107 -3.68 3.16 -5.18
C LEU A 107 -2.39 3.70 -5.80
N THR A 108 -2.18 5.01 -5.76
CA THR A 108 -0.95 5.67 -6.20
C THR A 108 -0.32 6.37 -5.01
N LEU A 109 0.68 5.73 -4.45
CA LEU A 109 1.19 6.07 -3.14
C LEU A 109 2.65 6.45 -3.25
N MET A 110 3.03 7.46 -2.48
CA MET A 110 4.42 7.76 -2.27
C MET A 110 4.88 7.22 -0.91
N PHE A 111 6.00 6.50 -0.94
CA PHE A 111 6.66 6.00 0.26
C PHE A 111 8.11 6.47 0.30
N GLN A 112 8.76 6.27 1.44
CA GLN A 112 10.22 6.17 1.47
C GLN A 112 10.70 5.10 0.48
N LYS A 113 11.82 5.36 -0.20
CA LYS A 113 12.35 4.49 -1.25
C LYS A 113 12.48 3.03 -0.82
N GLU A 114 13.01 2.77 0.37
CA GLU A 114 13.17 1.40 0.89
C GLU A 114 11.84 0.65 1.07
N VAL A 115 10.76 1.36 1.44
CA VAL A 115 9.43 0.75 1.59
C VAL A 115 8.86 0.45 0.21
N ALA A 116 8.97 1.38 -0.74
CA ALA A 116 8.54 1.16 -2.13
C ALA A 116 9.27 -0.03 -2.77
N GLU A 117 10.58 -0.16 -2.53
CA GLU A 117 11.39 -1.31 -2.97
C GLU A 117 10.89 -2.63 -2.37
N ARG A 118 10.46 -2.64 -1.09
CA ARG A 118 9.87 -3.84 -0.48
C ARG A 118 8.56 -4.23 -1.16
N LEU A 119 7.71 -3.28 -1.54
CA LEU A 119 6.42 -3.59 -2.17
C LEU A 119 6.58 -4.33 -3.48
N ALA A 120 7.54 -3.91 -4.31
CA ALA A 120 7.80 -4.49 -5.62
C ALA A 120 8.91 -5.55 -5.64
N ALA A 121 9.44 -5.95 -4.47
CA ALA A 121 10.55 -6.88 -4.42
C ALA A 121 10.16 -8.28 -4.89
N GLU A 122 10.99 -8.89 -5.72
CA GLU A 122 10.84 -10.28 -6.17
C GLU A 122 11.51 -11.27 -5.20
N PRO A 123 11.11 -12.55 -5.20
CA PRO A 123 11.82 -13.61 -4.48
C PRO A 123 13.34 -13.57 -4.73
N ARG A 124 14.11 -13.96 -3.71
CA ARG A 124 15.57 -13.89 -3.63
C ARG A 124 16.14 -12.46 -3.57
N GLY A 125 15.30 -11.43 -3.64
CA GLY A 125 15.68 -10.03 -3.44
C GLY A 125 15.94 -9.67 -1.97
N LYS A 126 16.89 -8.76 -1.74
CA LYS A 126 17.21 -8.26 -0.37
C LYS A 126 16.01 -7.61 0.31
N SER A 127 15.19 -6.89 -0.44
CA SER A 127 13.99 -6.20 0.06
C SER A 127 12.75 -7.10 0.12
N TYR A 128 12.82 -8.34 -0.38
CA TYR A 128 11.68 -9.26 -0.37
C TYR A 128 11.32 -9.68 1.04
N GLY A 129 10.03 -9.64 1.39
CA GLY A 129 9.56 -9.92 2.74
C GLY A 129 8.06 -10.03 2.85
N ARG A 130 7.56 -10.07 4.09
CA ARG A 130 6.13 -10.12 4.41
C ARG A 130 5.32 -9.06 3.63
N LEU A 131 5.79 -7.82 3.60
CA LEU A 131 5.09 -6.74 2.92
C LEU A 131 5.02 -6.95 1.40
N SER A 132 6.08 -7.48 0.79
CA SER A 132 6.11 -7.86 -0.63
C SER A 132 5.03 -8.89 -0.93
N ILE A 133 4.97 -9.94 -0.13
CA ILE A 133 4.06 -11.07 -0.31
C ILE A 133 2.61 -10.63 -0.20
N ILE A 134 2.25 -9.96 0.90
CA ILE A 134 0.86 -9.52 1.15
C ILE A 134 0.40 -8.55 0.05
N THR A 135 1.28 -7.62 -0.37
CA THR A 135 0.92 -6.65 -1.40
C THR A 135 0.75 -7.32 -2.77
N GLN A 136 1.72 -8.11 -3.21
CA GLN A 136 1.71 -8.74 -4.54
C GLN A 136 0.65 -9.85 -4.68
N TRP A 137 0.27 -10.44 -3.56
CA TRP A 137 -0.85 -11.37 -3.46
C TRP A 137 -2.18 -10.73 -3.92
N LEU A 138 -2.40 -9.47 -3.54
CA LEU A 138 -3.69 -8.80 -3.71
C LEU A 138 -3.69 -7.74 -4.82
N ALA A 139 -2.52 -7.23 -5.19
CA ALA A 139 -2.38 -6.18 -6.18
C ALA A 139 -1.15 -6.39 -7.08
N GLU A 140 -1.23 -5.90 -8.30
CA GLU A 140 -0.06 -5.70 -9.14
C GLU A 140 0.65 -4.42 -8.71
N VAL A 141 1.92 -4.55 -8.33
CA VAL A 141 2.76 -3.43 -7.90
C VAL A 141 3.61 -2.95 -9.07
N ARG A 142 3.52 -1.67 -9.40
CA ARG A 142 4.37 -1.04 -10.41
C ARG A 142 5.10 0.15 -9.82
N PHE A 143 6.42 0.12 -9.90
CA PHE A 143 7.26 1.28 -9.62
C PHE A 143 7.08 2.33 -10.71
N GLN A 144 6.87 3.59 -10.32
CA GLN A 144 6.69 4.68 -11.28
C GLN A 144 7.99 5.48 -11.44
N PHE A 145 8.43 6.15 -10.37
CA PHE A 145 9.66 6.95 -10.38
C PHE A 145 10.13 7.28 -8.97
N ASN A 146 11.40 7.67 -8.85
CA ASN A 146 11.99 8.22 -7.63
C ASN A 146 11.76 9.73 -7.54
N ILE A 147 11.62 10.24 -6.33
CA ILE A 147 11.62 11.67 -6.02
C ILE A 147 12.80 11.96 -5.10
N SER A 148 13.62 12.94 -5.50
CA SER A 148 14.76 13.38 -4.72
C SER A 148 14.31 14.00 -3.40
N LYS A 149 15.10 13.83 -2.33
CA LYS A 149 14.79 14.41 -1.01
C LYS A 149 14.73 15.95 -1.05
N GLU A 150 15.43 16.57 -1.99
CA GLU A 150 15.47 18.01 -2.22
C GLU A 150 14.13 18.57 -2.74
N ALA A 151 13.19 17.71 -3.17
CA ALA A 151 11.84 18.11 -3.56
C ALA A 151 10.91 18.40 -2.36
N PHE A 152 11.38 18.20 -1.12
CA PHE A 152 10.59 18.36 0.10
C PHE A 152 11.16 19.44 1.01
N THR A 153 10.30 20.06 1.82
CA THR A 153 10.69 21.06 2.81
C THR A 153 10.01 20.76 4.15
N PRO A 154 10.78 20.45 5.21
CA PRO A 154 12.21 20.14 5.20
C PRO A 154 12.52 18.83 4.43
N PRO A 155 13.74 18.66 3.90
CA PRO A 155 14.10 17.46 3.15
C PRO A 155 14.17 16.22 4.08
N PRO A 156 13.61 15.06 3.68
CA PRO A 156 13.77 13.82 4.42
C PRO A 156 15.19 13.28 4.33
N LYS A 157 15.53 12.32 5.21
CA LYS A 157 16.85 11.67 5.23
C LYS A 157 17.13 10.84 3.98
N ILE A 158 16.09 10.22 3.42
CA ILE A 158 16.17 9.32 2.27
C ILE A 158 15.20 9.77 1.18
N ALA A 159 15.48 9.36 -0.06
CA ALA A 159 14.61 9.62 -1.20
C ALA A 159 13.24 8.95 -1.04
N SER A 160 12.26 9.45 -1.77
CA SER A 160 10.94 8.86 -1.88
C SER A 160 10.77 8.16 -3.23
N SER A 161 9.78 7.30 -3.32
CA SER A 161 9.39 6.66 -4.58
C SER A 161 7.88 6.58 -4.69
N VAL A 162 7.39 6.75 -5.91
CA VAL A 162 5.97 6.62 -6.24
C VAL A 162 5.74 5.21 -6.79
N VAL A 163 4.73 4.54 -6.25
CA VAL A 163 4.29 3.22 -6.67
C VAL A 163 2.79 3.25 -6.95
N THR A 164 2.38 2.49 -7.96
CA THR A 164 0.96 2.23 -8.24
C THR A 164 0.65 0.79 -7.93
N LEU A 165 -0.41 0.55 -7.16
CA LEU A 165 -0.95 -0.76 -6.88
C LEU A 165 -2.29 -0.87 -7.61
N THR A 166 -2.40 -1.86 -8.49
CA THR A 166 -3.65 -2.18 -9.20
C THR A 166 -4.25 -3.43 -8.57
N PRO A 167 -5.44 -3.36 -7.94
CA PRO A 167 -6.11 -4.53 -7.38
C PRO A 167 -6.24 -5.64 -8.41
N ARG A 168 -5.94 -6.87 -8.00
CA ARG A 168 -6.21 -8.04 -8.85
C ARG A 168 -7.70 -8.37 -8.78
N PRO A 169 -8.34 -8.81 -9.89
CA PRO A 169 -9.73 -9.27 -9.86
C PRO A 169 -9.94 -10.44 -8.89
N THR A 170 -8.94 -11.30 -8.76
CA THR A 170 -8.84 -12.34 -7.74
C THR A 170 -7.42 -12.34 -7.18
N PRO A 171 -7.21 -12.73 -5.91
CA PRO A 171 -5.87 -12.88 -5.36
C PRO A 171 -5.00 -13.81 -6.20
N LEU A 172 -3.68 -13.57 -6.21
CA LEU A 172 -2.70 -14.30 -7.03
C LEU A 172 -2.75 -15.82 -6.83
N ALA A 173 -3.05 -16.24 -5.60
CA ALA A 173 -3.37 -17.62 -5.23
C ALA A 173 -4.37 -17.61 -4.07
N PRO A 174 -5.18 -18.65 -3.87
CA PRO A 174 -6.10 -18.71 -2.74
C PRO A 174 -5.35 -18.84 -1.41
N ALA A 175 -5.70 -18.00 -0.44
CA ALA A 175 -5.28 -18.08 0.95
C ALA A 175 -6.24 -17.22 1.81
N GLU A 176 -6.20 -17.40 3.11
CA GLU A 176 -6.86 -16.49 4.06
C GLU A 176 -5.85 -15.47 4.59
N TRP A 177 -6.32 -14.26 4.87
CA TRP A 177 -5.46 -13.15 5.31
C TRP A 177 -4.70 -13.53 6.58
N GLU A 178 -5.40 -14.00 7.60
CA GLU A 178 -4.86 -14.33 8.92
C GLU A 178 -3.78 -15.41 8.82
N SER A 179 -4.04 -16.45 8.01
CA SER A 179 -3.11 -17.55 7.78
C SER A 179 -1.86 -17.09 7.03
N LEU A 180 -2.02 -16.31 5.95
CA LEU A 180 -0.86 -15.79 5.21
C LEU A 180 -0.03 -14.81 6.05
N GLU A 181 -0.70 -13.94 6.81
CA GLU A 181 -0.05 -13.00 7.72
C GLU A 181 0.76 -13.73 8.80
N LYS A 182 0.19 -14.77 9.41
CA LYS A 182 0.86 -15.62 10.41
C LYS A 182 2.07 -16.34 9.82
N VAL A 183 1.91 -17.02 8.68
CA VAL A 183 2.99 -17.79 8.03
C VAL A 183 4.14 -16.88 7.63
N THR A 184 3.85 -15.76 6.96
CA THR A 184 4.88 -14.81 6.52
C THR A 184 5.58 -14.15 7.70
N ALA A 185 4.86 -13.83 8.79
CA ALA A 185 5.48 -13.33 10.01
C ALA A 185 6.45 -14.34 10.64
N GLN A 186 6.05 -15.62 10.77
CA GLN A 186 6.93 -16.66 11.32
C GLN A 186 8.15 -16.91 10.43
N ALA A 187 7.97 -16.97 9.11
CA ALA A 187 9.04 -17.21 8.15
C ALA A 187 10.09 -16.08 8.16
N PHE A 188 9.66 -14.82 8.07
CA PHE A 188 10.57 -13.67 8.01
C PHE A 188 11.08 -13.20 9.38
N GLY A 189 10.42 -13.57 10.48
CA GLY A 189 10.93 -13.39 11.84
C GLY A 189 12.25 -14.13 12.09
N GLN A 190 12.54 -15.18 11.30
CA GLN A 190 13.79 -15.94 11.34
C GLN A 190 14.43 -16.03 9.94
N ARG A 191 14.44 -14.93 9.18
CA ARG A 191 14.83 -14.85 7.75
C ARG A 191 16.04 -15.70 7.31
N ARG A 192 17.08 -15.80 8.15
CA ARG A 192 18.33 -16.53 7.83
C ARG A 192 18.25 -18.05 8.04
N LYS A 193 17.17 -18.54 8.65
CA LYS A 193 16.97 -19.98 8.90
C LYS A 193 16.21 -20.64 7.76
N MET A 194 16.41 -21.95 7.65
CA MET A 194 15.64 -22.83 6.77
C MET A 194 14.18 -22.89 7.22
N LEU A 195 13.25 -23.11 6.28
CA LEU A 195 11.81 -23.16 6.54
C LEU A 195 11.42 -24.23 7.56
N ARG A 196 12.02 -25.42 7.51
CA ARG A 196 11.80 -26.47 8.52
C ARG A 196 12.12 -26.02 9.95
N SER A 197 12.95 -25.01 10.11
CA SER A 197 13.30 -24.43 11.41
C SER A 197 12.44 -23.22 11.76
N SER A 198 12.18 -22.31 10.81
CA SER A 198 11.37 -21.12 11.07
C SER A 198 9.87 -21.43 11.20
N LEU A 199 9.37 -22.43 10.49
CA LEU A 199 7.96 -22.86 10.47
C LEU A 199 7.73 -24.17 11.21
N LYS A 200 8.67 -24.57 12.09
CA LYS A 200 8.60 -25.84 12.83
C LYS A 200 7.26 -26.02 13.58
N SER A 201 6.73 -24.94 14.16
CA SER A 201 5.48 -24.97 14.92
C SER A 201 4.23 -25.25 14.08
N LEU A 202 4.33 -25.21 12.75
CA LEU A 202 3.21 -25.43 11.85
C LEU A 202 3.09 -26.90 11.39
N ASN A 203 4.03 -27.79 11.77
CA ASN A 203 4.03 -29.23 11.43
C ASN A 203 3.74 -29.51 9.95
N LEU A 204 4.36 -28.74 9.05
CA LEU A 204 4.09 -28.81 7.61
C LEU A 204 4.62 -30.10 6.98
N ASP A 205 3.82 -30.67 6.06
CA ASP A 205 4.31 -31.65 5.09
C ASP A 205 4.89 -30.92 3.87
N PHE A 206 6.20 -30.64 3.93
CA PHE A 206 6.94 -29.96 2.87
C PHE A 206 6.93 -30.74 1.54
N ALA A 207 6.88 -32.08 1.60
CA ALA A 207 6.86 -32.91 0.40
C ALA A 207 5.50 -32.78 -0.33
N ALA A 208 4.40 -32.82 0.42
CA ALA A 208 3.06 -32.60 -0.15
C ALA A 208 2.90 -31.19 -0.74
N LEU A 209 3.60 -30.19 -0.19
CA LEU A 209 3.62 -28.82 -0.69
C LEU A 209 4.57 -28.61 -1.89
N GLY A 210 5.45 -29.57 -2.21
CA GLY A 210 6.49 -29.41 -3.23
C GLY A 210 7.51 -28.30 -2.87
N ILE A 211 7.78 -28.10 -1.59
CA ILE A 211 8.69 -27.05 -1.09
C ILE A 211 9.89 -27.70 -0.41
N GLU A 212 11.10 -27.29 -0.79
CA GLU A 212 12.31 -27.75 -0.13
C GLU A 212 12.34 -27.31 1.34
N PRO A 213 12.41 -28.22 2.32
CA PRO A 213 12.41 -27.87 3.74
C PRO A 213 13.66 -27.06 4.16
N THR A 214 14.71 -27.12 3.35
CA THR A 214 15.97 -26.40 3.51
C THR A 214 15.97 -25.01 2.85
N ALA A 215 14.96 -24.69 2.04
CA ALA A 215 14.81 -23.35 1.47
C ALA A 215 14.65 -22.31 2.57
N ARG A 216 14.99 -21.05 2.27
CA ARG A 216 14.73 -19.91 3.16
C ARG A 216 13.48 -19.16 2.74
N ALA A 217 12.91 -18.40 3.68
CA ALA A 217 11.70 -17.61 3.44
C ALA A 217 11.80 -16.71 2.21
N GLU A 218 12.98 -16.12 1.97
CA GLU A 218 13.20 -15.23 0.83
C GLU A 218 13.23 -15.94 -0.53
N GLU A 219 13.33 -17.26 -0.57
CA GLU A 219 13.38 -18.03 -1.81
C GLU A 219 12.00 -18.42 -2.33
N LEU A 220 10.95 -18.33 -1.50
CA LEU A 220 9.60 -18.76 -1.85
C LEU A 220 8.85 -17.70 -2.64
N SER A 221 8.07 -18.16 -3.63
CA SER A 221 7.09 -17.32 -4.32
C SER A 221 5.89 -16.99 -3.43
N VAL A 222 5.09 -16.01 -3.84
CA VAL A 222 3.86 -15.62 -3.16
C VAL A 222 2.86 -16.80 -3.13
N GLU A 223 2.74 -17.54 -4.23
CA GLU A 223 1.87 -18.71 -4.36
C GLU A 223 2.30 -19.85 -3.43
N GLN A 224 3.61 -20.06 -3.24
CA GLN A 224 4.13 -21.05 -2.28
C GLN A 224 3.83 -20.64 -0.83
N PHE A 225 3.86 -19.35 -0.51
CA PHE A 225 3.38 -18.88 0.78
C PHE A 225 1.87 -19.09 0.94
N CYS A 226 1.08 -18.86 -0.11
CA CYS A 226 -0.36 -19.13 -0.11
C CYS A 226 -0.66 -20.62 0.07
N SER A 227 0.11 -21.52 -0.56
CA SER A 227 -0.07 -22.97 -0.37
C SER A 227 0.22 -23.41 1.06
N ILE A 228 1.26 -22.86 1.71
CA ILE A 228 1.51 -23.09 3.14
C ILE A 228 0.36 -22.55 3.98
N ALA A 229 -0.10 -21.31 3.72
CA ALA A 229 -1.17 -20.69 4.48
C ALA A 229 -2.45 -21.55 4.50
N ARG A 230 -2.83 -22.14 3.36
CA ARG A 230 -4.00 -23.02 3.23
C ARG A 230 -3.93 -24.31 4.05
N THR A 231 -2.75 -24.76 4.48
CA THR A 231 -2.61 -25.95 5.33
C THR A 231 -2.56 -25.61 6.82
N THR A 232 -2.69 -24.33 7.17
CA THR A 232 -2.48 -23.83 8.55
C THR A 232 -3.66 -23.03 9.11
N GLY A 233 -4.71 -22.85 8.29
CA GLY A 233 -6.01 -22.29 8.65
C GLY A 233 -6.99 -23.38 9.05
#